data_AF-A0A3P6S8I1-F1
#
_entry.id   AF-A0A3P6S8I1-F1
#
_cell.length_a   1.000
_cell.length_b   1.000
_cell.length_c   1.000
_cell.angle_alpha   90.00
_cell.angle_beta   90.00
_cell.angle_gamma   90.00
#
_symmetry.space_group_name_H-M   'P 1'
#
loop_
_entity.id
_entity.type
_entity.pdbx_description
1 polymer ?
#
loop_
_entity_poly.entity_id
_entity_poly.type
_entity_poly.pdbx_seq_one_letter_code
_entity_poly.pdbx_strand_id
1 'polypeptide(L)' 'MAVVEVVRSHRDPLGGGLIKDPVKSKDCGHVYDRTTLQQYIRENRERRNAIYQCPYSLCRNKKNMCMDDMIDCPEFLAS' A
#
# COMPACT_ATOMS: atom_id res chain seq x y z
N MET A 1 -12.33 -15.15 23.06
CA MET A 1 -11.52 -14.45 22.04
C MET A 1 -12.34 -14.45 20.77
N ALA A 2 -12.88 -13.30 20.37
CA ALA A 2 -13.58 -13.18 19.10
C ALA A 2 -12.54 -13.33 17.99
N VAL A 3 -12.68 -14.34 17.15
CA VAL A 3 -11.90 -14.46 15.92
C VAL A 3 -12.35 -13.31 15.04
N VAL A 4 -11.56 -12.23 15.01
CA VAL A 4 -11.74 -11.17 14.03
C VAL A 4 -11.36 -11.78 12.69
N GLU A 5 -12.37 -12.21 11.91
CA GLU A 5 -12.16 -12.50 10.49
C GLU A 5 -11.57 -11.23 9.86
N VAL A 6 -10.27 -11.29 9.55
CA VAL A 6 -9.59 -10.22 8.84
C VAL A 6 -10.14 -10.25 7.43
N VAL A 7 -11.20 -9.48 7.18
CA VAL A 7 -11.76 -9.28 5.84
C VAL A 7 -10.64 -8.69 4.99
N ARG A 8 -9.96 -9.55 4.22
CA ARG A 8 -8.94 -9.14 3.26
C ARG A 8 -9.66 -8.39 2.14
N SER A 9 -9.71 -7.07 2.27
CA SER A 9 -10.20 -6.24 1.19
C SER A 9 -9.16 -6.28 0.07
N HIS A 10 -9.51 -6.86 -1.06
CA HIS A 10 -8.73 -6.79 -2.30
C HIS A 10 -8.74 -5.39 -2.92
N ARG A 11 -9.20 -4.37 -2.18
CA ARG A 11 -9.24 -2.99 -2.63
C ARG A 11 -7.99 -2.26 -2.20
N ASP A 12 -7.46 -1.49 -3.14
CA ASP A 12 -6.31 -0.66 -2.91
C ASP A 12 -6.68 0.52 -1.97
N PRO A 13 -5.93 0.73 -0.86
CA PRO A 13 -6.22 1.76 0.13
C PRO A 13 -5.87 3.19 -0.34
N LEU A 14 -5.17 3.34 -1.47
CA LEU A 14 -4.87 4.63 -2.12
C LEU A 14 -5.98 5.05 -3.09
N GLY A 15 -7.02 4.24 -3.25
CA GLY A 15 -8.18 4.53 -4.10
C GLY A 15 -8.17 3.80 -5.45
N GLY A 16 -7.22 2.90 -5.69
CA GLY A 16 -6.99 2.20 -6.96
C GLY A 16 -8.02 1.15 -7.38
N GLY A 17 -9.14 1.00 -6.68
CA GLY A 17 -10.12 -0.06 -6.96
C GLY A 17 -9.60 -1.43 -6.56
N LEU A 18 -9.79 -2.46 -7.40
CA LEU A 18 -9.30 -3.83 -7.16
C LEU A 18 -7.79 -3.92 -7.43
N ILE A 19 -7.03 -4.47 -6.47
CA ILE A 19 -5.60 -4.73 -6.61
C ILE A 19 -5.41 -5.81 -7.67
N LYS A 20 -4.58 -5.51 -8.69
CA LYS A 20 -4.21 -6.45 -9.76
C LYS A 20 -2.76 -6.89 -9.65
N ASP A 21 -1.89 -5.99 -9.19
CA ASP A 21 -0.46 -6.26 -9.01
C ASP A 21 -0.07 -5.92 -7.56
N PRO A 22 -0.24 -6.87 -6.62
CA PRO A 22 -0.04 -6.63 -5.21
C PRO A 22 1.44 -6.45 -4.87
N VAL A 23 1.77 -5.28 -4.32
CA VAL A 23 3.09 -4.97 -3.77
C VAL A 23 2.96 -4.65 -2.28
N LYS A 24 3.91 -5.13 -1.50
CA LYS A 24 3.94 -4.97 -0.05
C LYS A 24 5.11 -4.09 0.36
N SER A 25 4.87 -3.10 1.22
CA SER A 25 5.96 -2.32 1.79
C SER A 25 6.79 -3.17 2.77
N LYS A 26 8.12 -3.15 2.63
CA LYS A 26 9.04 -3.84 3.53
C LYS A 26 9.06 -3.27 4.94
N ASP A 27 8.78 -1.98 5.08
CA ASP A 27 8.79 -1.28 6.37
C ASP A 27 7.50 -1.45 7.18
N CYS A 28 6.32 -1.42 6.54
CA CYS A 28 5.04 -1.48 7.26
C CYS A 28 4.22 -2.76 6.99
N GLY A 29 4.53 -3.49 5.93
CA GLY A 29 3.86 -4.74 5.58
C GLY A 29 2.47 -4.59 4.96
N HIS A 30 2.01 -3.37 4.66
CA HIS A 30 0.75 -3.15 3.97
C HIS A 30 0.88 -3.42 2.47
N VAL A 31 -0.20 -3.91 1.87
CA VAL A 31 -0.29 -4.26 0.45
C VAL A 31 -1.03 -3.16 -0.30
N TYR A 32 -0.53 -2.85 -1.49
CA TYR A 32 -1.04 -1.86 -2.42
C TYR A 32 -1.02 -2.44 -3.84
N ASP A 33 -1.76 -1.82 -4.74
CA ASP A 33 -1.58 -2.05 -6.17
C ASP A 33 -0.36 -1.27 -6.69
N ARG A 34 0.54 -1.95 -7.40
CA ARG A 34 1.78 -1.37 -7.95
C ARG A 34 1.52 -0.12 -8.76
N THR A 35 0.51 -0.15 -9.64
CA THR A 35 0.24 0.96 -10.56
C THR A 35 -0.29 2.17 -9.81
N THR A 36 -1.20 1.93 -8.86
CA THR A 36 -1.78 2.99 -8.03
C THR A 36 -0.74 3.61 -7.11
N LEU A 37 0.10 2.79 -6.47
CA LEU A 37 1.17 3.26 -5.61
C LEU A 37 2.21 4.08 -6.38
N GLN A 38 2.60 3.62 -7.57
CA GLN A 38 3.55 4.34 -8.42
C GLN A 38 2.98 5.70 -8.85
N GLN A 39 1.70 5.74 -9.23
CA GLN A 39 1.02 6.98 -9.55
C GLN A 39 0.97 7.92 -8.33
N TYR A 40 0.57 7.41 -7.17
CA TYR A 40 0.53 8.17 -5.93
C TYR A 40 1.89 8.78 -5.58
N ILE A 41 2.98 8.00 -5.62
CA ILE A 41 4.33 8.51 -5.33
C ILE A 41 4.73 9.57 -6.35
N ARG A 42 4.45 9.33 -7.64
CA ARG A 42 4.77 10.27 -8.71
C ARG A 42 4.03 11.60 -8.54
N GLU A 43 2.72 11.57 -8.33
CA GLU A 43 1.90 12.77 -8.16
C GLU A 43 2.34 13.56 -6.93
N ASN A 44 2.68 12.89 -5.82
CA ASN A 44 3.19 13.57 -4.63
C ASN A 44 4.57 14.19 -4.85
N ARG A 45 5.46 13.53 -5.60
CA ARG A 45 6.77 14.10 -5.99
C ARG A 45 6.60 15.31 -6.92
N GLU A 46 5.73 15.22 -7.92
CA GLU A 46 5.44 16.31 -8.86
C GLU A 46 4.83 17.52 -8.13
N ARG A 47 3.92 17.29 -7.18
CA ARG A 47 3.32 18.33 -6.31
C ARG A 47 4.26 18.85 -5.23
N ARG A 48 5.46 18.28 -5.08
CA ARG A 48 6.41 18.56 -3.99
C ARG A 48 5.81 18.38 -2.60
N ASN A 49 4.89 17.44 -2.45
CA ASN A 49 4.32 17.11 -1.15
C ASN A 49 5.40 16.51 -0.26
N ALA A 50 5.58 17.09 0.93
CA ALA A 50 6.56 16.61 1.90
C ALA A 50 6.16 15.27 2.54
N ILE A 51 4.86 14.94 2.53
CA ILE A 51 4.30 13.80 3.25
C ILE A 51 3.44 12.96 2.30
N TYR A 52 3.88 11.73 2.04
CA TYR A 52 3.16 10.73 1.26
C TYR A 52 3.40 9.34 1.87
N GLN A 53 2.95 9.24 3.11
CA GLN A 53 3.10 8.06 3.97
C GLN A 53 1.95 7.07 3.73
N CYS A 54 2.10 5.89 4.32
CA CYS A 54 1.05 4.88 4.36
C CYS A 54 -0.29 5.48 4.85
N PRO A 55 -1.43 5.26 4.14
CA PRO A 55 -2.73 5.84 4.49
C PRO A 55 -3.38 5.18 5.72
N TYR A 56 -2.85 4.04 6.19
CA TYR A 56 -3.41 3.35 7.36
C TYR A 56 -3.14 4.18 8.62
N SER A 57 -4.20 4.65 9.27
CA SER A 57 -4.13 5.52 10.45
C SER A 57 -3.34 4.94 11.62
N LEU A 58 -3.29 3.61 11.75
CA LEU A 58 -2.57 2.89 12.80
C LEU A 58 -1.17 2.42 12.37
N CYS A 59 -0.73 2.78 11.15
CA CYS A 59 0.59 2.46 10.67
C CYS A 59 1.64 3.23 11.48
N ARG A 60 2.59 2.49 12.08
CA ARG A 60 3.71 3.08 12.82
C ARG A 60 4.81 3.61 11.89
N ASN A 61 4.80 3.20 10.62
CA ASN A 61 5.76 3.69 9.64
C ASN A 61 5.35 5.07 9.13
N LYS A 62 6.12 6.08 9.53
CA LYS A 62 5.99 7.48 9.09
C LYS A 62 7.00 7.86 8.00
N LYS A 63 7.65 6.88 7.37
CA LYS A 63 8.50 7.16 6.19
C LYS A 63 7.63 7.41 4.96
N ASN A 64 8.12 8.28 4.09
CA ASN A 64 7.52 8.48 2.78
C ASN A 64 7.64 7.19 1.96
N MET A 65 6.58 6.83 1.24
CA MET A 65 6.56 5.60 0.46
C MET A 65 7.49 5.70 -0.74
N CYS A 66 8.32 4.68 -0.95
CA CYS A 66 9.19 4.57 -2.11
C CYS A 66 9.00 3.20 -2.77
N MET A 67 9.04 3.16 -4.11
CA MET A 67 8.93 1.89 -4.85
C MET A 67 10.09 0.94 -4.57
N ASP A 68 11.27 1.45 -4.22
CA ASP A 68 12.44 0.64 -3.82
C ASP A 68 12.22 -0.10 -2.50
N ASP A 69 11.30 0.40 -1.67
CA ASP A 69 10.92 -0.23 -0.41
C ASP A 69 9.73 -1.19 -0.55
N MET A 70 9.29 -1.46 -1.78
CA MET A 70 8.15 -2.33 -2.08
C MET A 70 8.64 -3.68 -2.62
N ILE A 71 8.04 -4.75 -2.14
CA ILE A 71 8.34 -6.13 -2.51
C ILE A 71 7.09 -6.73 -3.16
N ASP A 72 7.29 -7.47 -4.25
CA ASP A 72 6.22 -8.25 -4.88
C ASP A 72 5.54 -9.20 -3.89
N CYS A 73 4.21 -9.17 -3.85
CA CYS A 73 3.41 -10.01 -2.96
C CYS A 73 2.25 -10.69 -3.72
N PRO A 74 2.55 -11.51 -4.76
CA PRO A 74 1.52 -12.15 -5.59
C PRO A 74 0.61 -13.10 -4.78
N GLU A 75 1.11 -13.62 -3.65
CA GLU A 75 0.34 -14.45 -2.72
C GLU A 75 -0.92 -13.77 -2.19
N PHE A 76 -0.98 -12.44 -2.21
CA PHE A 76 -2.16 -11.69 -1.80
C PHE A 76 -3.38 -11.97 -2.66
N LEU A 77 -3.19 -12.30 -3.95
CA LEU A 77 -4.28 -12.65 -4.87
C LEU A 77 -4.62 -14.14 -4.91
N ALA A 78 -3.75 -14.98 -4.34
CA ALA A 78 -3.90 -16.43 -4.37
C ALA A 78 -4.77 -16.96 -3.22
N SER A 79 -5.29 -16.09 -2.35
CA SER A 79 -5.92 -16.42 -1.08
C SER A 79 -7.38 -16.01 -0.97
#